data_AF-A0A947A922-F1
#
_entry.id   AF-A0A947A922-F1
#
_cell.length_a   1.000
_cell.length_b   1.000
_cell.length_c   1.000
_cell.angle_alpha   90.00
_cell.angle_beta   90.00
_cell.angle_gamma   90.00
#
_symmetry.space_group_name_H-M   'P 1'
#
loop_
_entity.id
_entity.type
_entity.pdbx_description
1 polymer ?
#
loop_
_entity_poly.entity_id
_entity_poly.type
_entity_poly.pdbx_seq_one_letter_code
_entity_poly.pdbx_strand_id
1 'polypeptide(L)' 'MFKYLKNDLPASIVVFFVALPLCLGIALASGAPLFSGLIAGIVGGIFVGSLSGSHIGVSGPAAGLAAIVLTAIATLGS' A
#
# COMPACT_ATOMS: atom_id res chain seq x y z
N MET A 1 -2.91 21.91 11.24
CA MET A 1 -2.84 20.44 11.14
C MET A 1 -4.09 19.74 11.71
N PHE A 2 -4.58 20.07 12.91
CA PHE A 2 -5.68 19.33 13.55
C PHE A 2 -7.12 19.84 13.29
N LYS A 3 -7.34 20.72 12.29
CA LYS A 3 -8.66 21.32 12.03
C LYS A 3 -9.68 20.31 11.46
N TYR A 4 -9.20 19.25 10.79
CA TYR A 4 -10.02 18.25 10.09
C TYR A 4 -10.07 16.90 10.80
N LEU A 5 -9.57 16.82 12.05
CA LEU A 5 -9.43 15.55 12.78
C LEU A 5 -10.75 14.76 12.92
N LYS A 6 -11.89 15.45 12.99
CA LYS A 6 -13.23 14.85 13.02
C LYS A 6 -13.58 14.10 11.73
N ASN A 7 -13.06 14.52 10.59
CA ASN A 7 -13.27 13.90 9.28
C ASN A 7 -12.12 12.94 8.92
N ASP A 8 -10.88 13.27 9.30
CA ASP A 8 -9.71 12.46 8.97
C ASP A 8 -9.70 11.12 9.72
N LEU A 9 -10.17 11.10 10.97
CA LEU A 9 -10.21 9.89 11.78
C LEU A 9 -11.14 8.80 11.17
N PRO A 10 -12.44 9.06 10.91
CA PRO A 10 -13.29 8.07 10.26
C PRO A 10 -12.81 7.75 8.83
N ALA A 11 -12.30 8.72 8.08
CA ALA A 11 -11.77 8.48 6.74
C ALA A 11 -10.56 7.52 6.76
N SER A 12 -9.63 7.70 7.70
CA SER A 12 -8.45 6.84 7.84
C SER A 12 -8.81 5.38 8.15
N ILE A 13 -9.85 5.16 8.97
CA ILE A 13 -10.35 3.82 9.30
C ILE A 13 -10.92 3.15 8.04
N VAL A 14 -11.76 3.87 7.29
CA VAL A 14 -12.35 3.34 6.04
C VAL A 14 -11.25 3.03 5.02
N VAL A 15 -10.30 3.94 4.84
CA VAL A 15 -9.15 3.75 3.93
C VAL A 15 -8.30 2.57 4.36
N PHE A 16 -8.05 2.38 5.66
CA PHE A 16 -7.30 1.24 6.17
C PHE A 16 -7.98 -0.09 5.82
N PHE A 17 -9.29 -0.20 6.04
CA PHE A 17 -10.04 -1.41 5.68
C PHE A 17 -10.11 -1.67 4.18
N VAL A 18 -10.06 -0.64 3.33
CA VAL A 18 -9.97 -0.80 1.87
C VAL A 18 -8.55 -1.14 1.42
N ALA A 19 -7.53 -0.59 2.08
CA ALA A 19 -6.13 -0.77 1.72
C ALA A 19 -5.60 -2.16 2.11
N LEU A 20 -6.04 -2.72 3.23
CA LEU A 20 -5.66 -4.07 3.68
C LEU A 20 -5.90 -5.16 2.61
N PRO A 21 -7.13 -5.36 2.10
CA PRO A 21 -7.39 -6.36 1.06
C PRO A 21 -6.67 -6.04 -0.24
N LEU A 22 -6.49 -4.75 -0.59
CA LEU A 22 -5.73 -4.34 -1.77
C LEU A 22 -4.27 -4.78 -1.68
N CYS A 23 -3.59 -4.53 -0.55
CA CYS A 23 -2.19 -4.91 -0.36
C CYS A 23 -1.99 -6.44 -0.39
N LEU A 24 -2.90 -7.17 0.25
CA LEU A 24 -2.90 -8.63 0.25
C LEU A 24 -3.16 -9.20 -1.15
N GLY A 25 -4.13 -8.63 -1.87
CA GLY A 25 -4.48 -9.05 -3.23
C GLY A 25 -3.34 -8.81 -4.23
N ILE A 26 -2.64 -7.68 -4.13
CA ILE A 26 -1.48 -7.38 -4.99
C ILE A 26 -0.32 -8.33 -4.69
N ALA A 27 -0.04 -8.63 -3.42
CA ALA A 27 1.01 -9.59 -3.06
C ALA A 27 0.69 -10.99 -3.61
N LEU A 28 -0.55 -11.44 -3.45
CA LEU A 28 -1.02 -12.74 -3.94
C LEU A 28 -0.96 -12.81 -5.47
N ALA A 29 -1.37 -11.75 -6.17
CA ALA A 29 -1.26 -11.64 -7.63
C ALA A 29 0.20 -11.62 -8.13
N SER A 30 1.12 -11.12 -7.30
CA SER A 30 2.55 -11.09 -7.61
C SER A 30 3.26 -12.42 -7.33
N GLY A 31 2.59 -13.41 -6.71
CA GLY A 31 3.24 -14.64 -6.23
C GLY A 31 4.17 -14.43 -5.03
N ALA A 32 4.11 -13.26 -4.39
CA ALA A 32 4.92 -12.93 -3.22
C ALA A 32 4.20 -13.31 -1.91
N PRO A 33 4.94 -13.51 -0.80
CA PRO A 33 4.32 -13.70 0.51
C PRO A 33 3.35 -12.55 0.84
N LEU A 34 2.18 -12.89 1.38
CA LEU A 34 1.15 -11.91 1.78
C LEU A 34 1.70 -10.81 2.69
N PHE A 35 2.62 -11.19 3.58
CA PHE A 35 3.27 -10.28 4.51
C PHE A 35 4.10 -9.19 3.80
N SER A 36 4.69 -9.50 2.65
CA SER A 36 5.47 -8.55 1.84
C SER A 36 4.63 -7.39 1.33
N GLY A 37 3.38 -7.66 0.92
CA GLY A 37 2.43 -6.61 0.51
C GLY A 37 2.06 -5.68 1.67
N LEU A 38 1.89 -6.24 2.87
CA LEU A 38 1.60 -5.47 4.07
C LEU A 38 2.78 -4.56 4.45
N ILE A 39 4.00 -5.11 4.46
CA ILE A 39 5.22 -4.34 4.73
C ILE A 39 5.37 -3.21 3.71
N ALA A 40 5.21 -3.52 2.42
CA ALA A 40 5.32 -2.52 1.36
C ALA A 40 4.29 -1.40 1.52
N GLY A 41 3.06 -1.72 1.94
CA GLY A 41 2.03 -0.75 2.28
C GLY A 41 2.40 0.13 3.47
N ILE A 42 2.88 -0.46 4.57
CA ILE A 42 3.28 0.29 5.77
C ILE A 42 4.48 1.20 5.48
N VAL A 43 5.53 0.66 4.87
CA VAL A 43 6.75 1.40 4.54
C VAL A 43 6.45 2.49 3.51
N GLY A 44 5.72 2.18 2.45
CA GLY A 44 5.25 3.15 1.47
C GLY A 44 4.44 4.27 2.11
N GLY A 45 3.46 3.90 2.95
CA GLY A 45 2.62 4.80 3.74
C GLY A 45 3.42 5.79 4.58
N ILE A 46 4.39 5.30 5.34
CA ILE A 46 5.19 6.12 6.26
C ILE A 46 6.14 7.04 5.49
N PHE A 47 6.93 6.49 4.57
CA PHE A 47 7.94 7.26 3.86
C PHE A 47 7.31 8.22 2.86
N VAL A 48 6.45 7.73 1.96
CA VAL A 48 5.81 8.56 0.94
C VAL A 48 4.81 9.52 1.58
N GLY A 49 4.05 9.10 2.60
CA GLY A 49 3.17 10.01 3.34
C GLY A 49 3.91 11.20 3.98
N SER A 50 5.13 10.97 4.46
CA SER A 50 5.96 12.04 5.06
C SER A 50 6.61 12.96 4.01
N LEU A 51 6.92 12.44 2.81
CA LEU A 51 7.68 13.15 1.77
C LEU A 51 6.80 13.75 0.64
N SER A 52 5.59 13.25 0.43
CA SER A 52 4.81 13.53 -0.80
C SER A 52 4.16 14.91 -0.86
N GLY A 53 3.92 15.58 0.27
CA GLY A 53 3.20 16.87 0.32
C GLY A 53 1.71 16.80 -0.07
N SER A 54 1.18 15.62 -0.40
CA SER A 54 -0.23 15.40 -0.73
C SER A 54 -1.07 15.26 0.54
N HIS A 55 -2.16 16.03 0.64
CA HIS A 55 -3.04 16.05 1.82
C HIS A 55 -4.10 14.93 1.82
N ILE A 56 -4.29 14.23 0.70
CA ILE A 56 -5.31 13.19 0.52
C ILE A 56 -4.76 11.89 -0.08
N GLY A 57 -3.47 11.88 -0.45
CA GLY A 57 -2.84 10.75 -1.12
C GLY A 57 -2.58 9.58 -0.16
N VAL A 58 -2.94 8.38 -0.59
CA VAL A 58 -2.62 7.12 0.10
C VAL A 58 -1.54 6.42 -0.71
N SER A 59 -0.49 5.95 -0.04
CA SER A 59 0.65 5.28 -0.66
C SER A 59 0.69 3.79 -0.28
N GLY A 60 1.13 2.96 -1.22
CA GLY A 60 1.16 1.50 -1.07
C GLY A 60 1.51 0.79 -2.39
N PRO A 61 1.40 -0.54 -2.44
CA PRO A 61 1.68 -1.33 -3.65
C PRO A 61 0.70 -0.95 -4.76
N ALA A 62 1.21 -0.59 -5.95
CA ALA A 62 0.37 -0.26 -7.09
C ALA A 62 -0.07 -1.52 -7.83
N ALA A 63 -1.34 -1.58 -8.25
CA ALA A 63 -1.88 -2.74 -8.98
C ALA A 63 -1.06 -3.10 -10.25
N GLY A 64 -0.54 -2.08 -10.94
CA GLY A 64 0.32 -2.27 -12.12
C GLY A 64 1.69 -2.88 -11.83
N LEU A 65 2.17 -2.82 -10.58
CA LEU A 65 3.43 -3.45 -10.17
C LEU A 65 3.28 -4.96 -10.01
N ALA A 66 2.07 -5.51 -9.89
CA ALA A 66 1.88 -6.93 -9.64
C ALA A 66 2.49 -7.81 -10.75
N ALA A 67 2.23 -7.46 -12.01
CA ALA A 67 2.78 -8.17 -13.16
C ALA A 67 4.31 -8.04 -13.26
N ILE A 68 4.85 -6.87 -12.92
CA ILE A 68 6.30 -6.61 -12.95
C ILE A 68 6.99 -7.43 -11.86
N VAL A 69 6.45 -7.43 -10.64
CA VAL A 69 6.99 -8.19 -9.50
C VAL A 69 6.87 -9.69 -9.75
N LEU A 70 5.75 -10.17 -10.31
CA LEU A 70 5.60 -11.57 -10.73
C LEU A 70 6.70 -11.98 -11.72
N THR A 71 6.91 -11.16 -12.75
CA THR A 71 7.93 -11.43 -13.78
C THR A 71 9.34 -11.38 -13.19
N ALA A 72 9.59 -10.45 -12.26
CA ALA A 72 10.86 -10.33 -11.56
C ALA A 72 11.12 -11.56 -10.67
N ILE A 73 10.13 -12.03 -9.91
CA ILE A 73 10.24 -13.25 -9.09
C ILE A 73 10.50 -14.47 -9.99
N ALA A 74 9.79 -14.59 -11.11
CA ALA A 74 9.99 -15.69 -12.05
C ALA A 74 11.37 -15.68 -12.72
N THR A 75 11.95 -14.50 -12.93
CA THR A 75 13.25 -14.33 -13.62
C THR A 75 14.44 -14.41 -12.66
N LEU A 76 14.35 -13.82 -11.48
CA LEU A 76 15.44 -13.80 -10.49
C LEU A 76 15.44 -15.04 -9.58
N GLY A 77 14.30 -15.72 -9.44
CA GLY A 77 14.11 -16.77 -8.44
C GLY A 77 13.92 -16.17 -7.03
N SER A 78 13.02 -16.78 -6.25
CA SER A 78 12.72 -16.40 -4.86
C SER A 78 13.63 -17.08 -3.86
#